data_AF-A0A962U871-F1
#
_entry.id   AF-A0A962U871-F1
#
_cell.length_a   1.000
_cell.length_b   1.000
_cell.length_c   1.000
_cell.angle_alpha   90.00
_cell.angle_beta   90.00
_cell.angle_gamma   90.00
#
_symmetry.space_group_name_H-M   'P 1'
#
loop_
_entity.id
_entity.type
_entity.pdbx_description
1 polymer ?
#
loop_
_entity_poly.entity_id
_entity_poly.type
_entity_poly.pdbx_seq_one_letter_code
_entity_poly.pdbx_strand_id
1 'polypeptide(L)'
;MIRLGTCDTGCRPTDTVAYFRDKHEPAMPPSAQFRGERVGEWHRFVVQNGDEVATVQRFLQRAGFFPFGKIDGLCGYRTTSSMRLFQEYVRSIEGDASIGAPDGVFGRKSFAHMQRWIDDRLVAEWRGFSSQRPNAEYRQWMQLLEHVRDHYRREPTALLQRIRDYHRPTDTLPVDRWDFDPRRIHLIGVRRDEAKPGQRQNDDVFVLLINGAVFKFYGTTDPGKSSHRAGAPFLVHGQHHYRFGWHKQSDQNKVYQALKPRSSGVLIVRDSDRDFALTQSDLAGSLENNNSINIHWGGRGVSNWSEGCQVICGRGYINHRNEAVDCSQFAATTYATLGTKVDGMVQSKGAYSVLVDLVTAFSGSEYALDYMLLYEADLRLDPGFGDDMAARINAVMRKL
;
A
#
# COMPACT_ATOMS: atom_id res chain seq x y z
N MET A 1 -14.27 6.13 23.89
CA MET A 1 -13.46 6.53 22.70
C MET A 1 -12.57 5.36 22.34
N ILE A 2 -12.71 4.84 21.13
CA ILE A 2 -11.97 3.66 20.66
C ILE A 2 -10.79 4.12 19.80
N ARG A 3 -9.62 3.52 20.02
CA ARG A 3 -8.39 3.75 19.25
C ARG A 3 -7.51 2.50 19.28
N LEU A 4 -6.41 2.50 18.53
CA LEU A 4 -5.43 1.43 18.55
C LEU A 4 -5.02 1.06 19.99
N GLY A 5 -5.17 -0.21 20.34
CA GLY A 5 -4.91 -0.77 21.68
C GLY A 5 -6.13 -0.80 22.62
N THR A 6 -7.25 -0.15 22.30
CA THR A 6 -8.49 -0.29 23.09
C THR A 6 -9.00 -1.74 22.98
N CYS A 7 -9.47 -2.30 24.10
CA CYS A 7 -10.10 -3.62 24.13
C CYS A 7 -11.27 -3.67 25.11
N ASP A 8 -12.26 -4.51 24.81
CA ASP A 8 -13.42 -4.78 25.66
C ASP A 8 -13.02 -5.57 26.92
N THR A 9 -13.89 -5.59 27.92
CA THR A 9 -13.67 -6.37 29.15
C THR A 9 -13.46 -7.85 28.83
N GLY A 10 -12.33 -8.41 29.27
CA GLY A 10 -11.98 -9.82 29.06
C GLY A 10 -11.34 -10.12 27.69
N CYS A 11 -11.24 -9.15 26.78
CA CYS A 11 -10.67 -9.34 25.44
C CYS A 11 -9.15 -9.07 25.36
N ARG A 12 -8.54 -8.53 26.43
CA ARG A 12 -7.10 -8.31 26.47
C ARG A 12 -6.35 -9.66 26.45
N PRO A 13 -5.36 -9.85 25.54
CA PRO A 13 -4.52 -11.05 25.56
C PRO A 13 -3.80 -11.21 26.90
N THR A 14 -3.80 -12.45 27.43
CA THR A 14 -3.07 -12.81 28.66
C THR A 14 -1.57 -12.70 28.47
N ASP A 15 -1.06 -13.24 27.36
CA ASP A 15 0.32 -13.07 26.90
C ASP A 15 0.37 -12.05 25.76
N THR A 16 0.70 -10.80 26.11
CA THR A 16 0.81 -9.72 25.12
C THR A 16 2.01 -9.88 24.20
N VAL A 17 3.10 -10.51 24.65
CA VAL A 17 4.29 -10.72 23.81
C VAL A 17 3.99 -11.78 22.74
N ALA A 18 3.33 -12.87 23.12
CA ALA A 18 2.87 -13.87 22.15
C ALA A 18 1.89 -13.25 21.15
N TYR A 19 0.99 -12.36 21.57
CA TYR A 19 0.07 -11.67 20.68
C TYR A 19 0.76 -10.85 19.57
N PHE A 20 1.93 -10.25 19.84
CA PHE A 20 2.65 -9.43 18.87
C PHE A 20 3.69 -10.19 18.03
N ARG A 21 3.98 -11.45 18.36
CA ARG A 21 5.03 -12.26 17.70
C ARG A 21 4.86 -12.37 16.18
N ASP A 22 3.62 -12.42 15.70
CA ASP A 22 3.25 -12.50 14.29
C ASP A 22 3.01 -11.12 13.64
N LYS A 23 2.96 -10.05 14.44
CA LYS A 23 2.63 -8.68 14.00
C LYS A 23 3.85 -7.76 13.94
N HIS A 24 4.90 -8.10 14.68
CA HIS A 24 6.15 -7.35 14.73
C HIS A 24 7.30 -8.18 14.16
N GLU A 25 8.23 -7.51 13.47
CA GLU A 25 9.49 -8.15 13.12
C GLU A 25 10.43 -8.17 14.34
N PRO A 26 11.33 -9.17 14.46
CA PRO A 26 12.16 -9.36 15.66
C PRO A 26 12.94 -8.12 16.10
N ALA A 27 13.30 -7.24 15.16
CA ALA A 27 14.02 -6.01 15.42
C ALA A 27 13.14 -4.85 15.93
N MET A 28 11.87 -5.07 16.31
CA MET A 28 10.96 -4.01 16.76
C MET A 28 10.63 -4.05 18.26
N PRO A 29 11.45 -3.45 19.13
CA PRO A 29 11.04 -3.15 20.51
C PRO A 29 10.12 -1.91 20.57
N PRO A 30 9.17 -1.85 21.52
CA PRO A 30 8.79 -2.89 22.48
C PRO A 30 7.88 -3.97 21.87
N SER A 31 8.14 -5.23 22.22
CA SER A 31 7.44 -6.42 21.73
C SER A 31 6.03 -6.65 22.30
N ALA A 32 5.50 -5.71 23.08
CA ALA A 32 4.24 -5.85 23.82
C ALA A 32 3.27 -4.66 23.60
N GLN A 33 3.52 -3.82 22.59
CA GLN A 33 2.72 -2.62 22.32
C GLN A 33 2.47 -2.44 20.83
N PHE A 34 1.36 -1.81 20.44
CA PHE A 34 1.14 -1.45 19.05
C PHE A 34 2.03 -0.28 18.66
N ARG A 35 2.60 -0.32 17.46
CA ARG A 35 3.30 0.82 16.87
C ARG A 35 2.26 1.82 16.35
N GLY A 36 2.30 3.05 16.87
CA GLY A 36 1.45 4.15 16.41
C GLY A 36 1.99 4.84 15.15
N GLU A 37 1.40 5.99 14.82
CA GLU A 37 1.75 6.77 13.64
C GLU A 37 2.88 7.76 13.92
N ARG A 38 2.88 8.41 15.09
CA ARG A 38 3.86 9.45 15.44
C ARG A 38 5.25 8.88 15.62
N VAL A 39 6.25 9.74 15.54
CA VAL A 39 7.62 9.39 15.89
C VAL A 39 7.68 8.86 17.33
N GLY A 40 8.19 7.63 17.51
CA GLY A 40 8.35 6.99 18.83
C GLY A 40 7.05 6.60 19.55
N GLU A 41 5.89 6.68 18.91
CA GLU A 41 4.59 6.36 19.53
C GLU A 41 4.31 4.86 19.63
N TRP A 42 3.95 4.43 20.84
CA TRP A 42 3.57 3.06 21.11
C TRP A 42 2.32 3.03 22.00
N HIS A 43 1.38 2.14 21.68
CA HIS A 43 0.12 2.00 22.40
C HIS A 43 0.08 0.67 23.15
N ARG A 44 -0.15 0.77 24.45
CA ARG A 44 -0.47 -0.40 25.29
C ARG A 44 -1.93 -0.78 25.10
N PHE A 45 -2.27 -2.00 25.51
CA PHE A 45 -3.66 -2.38 25.71
C PHE A 45 -4.32 -1.50 26.76
N VAL A 46 -5.52 -1.00 26.45
CA VAL A 46 -6.36 -0.25 27.37
C VAL A 46 -7.73 -0.92 27.40
N VAL A 47 -8.09 -1.48 28.56
CA VAL A 47 -9.41 -2.10 28.74
C VAL A 47 -10.45 -1.00 28.96
N GLN A 48 -11.55 -1.06 28.22
CA GLN A 48 -12.74 -0.24 28.44
C GLN A 48 -13.89 -1.14 28.88
N ASN A 49 -14.70 -0.65 29.81
CA ASN A 49 -15.85 -1.39 30.31
C ASN A 49 -16.90 -1.53 29.18
N GLY A 50 -17.41 -2.74 28.99
CA GLY A 50 -18.46 -3.03 28.01
C GLY A 50 -17.94 -3.74 26.77
N ASP A 51 -18.72 -3.66 25.69
CA ASP A 51 -18.47 -4.32 24.39
C ASP A 51 -18.42 -3.30 23.22
N GLU A 52 -17.99 -2.07 23.48
CA GLU A 52 -17.98 -0.99 22.50
C GLU A 52 -17.10 -1.32 21.28
N VAL A 53 -15.95 -1.98 21.47
CA VAL A 53 -15.06 -2.36 20.36
C VAL A 53 -15.71 -3.41 19.49
N ALA A 54 -16.29 -4.46 20.08
CA ALA A 54 -17.03 -5.47 19.34
C ALA A 54 -18.23 -4.88 18.59
N THR A 55 -18.90 -3.88 19.17
CA THR A 55 -20.00 -3.14 18.52
C THR A 55 -19.51 -2.38 17.29
N VAL A 56 -18.39 -1.65 17.38
CA VAL A 56 -17.78 -0.99 16.22
C VAL A 56 -17.32 -2.00 15.17
N GLN A 57 -16.73 -3.13 15.57
CA GLN A 57 -16.32 -4.20 14.64
C GLN A 57 -17.51 -4.78 13.87
N ARG A 58 -18.64 -5.05 14.55
CA ARG A 58 -19.88 -5.53 13.92
C ARG A 58 -20.41 -4.51 12.91
N PHE A 59 -20.40 -3.22 13.27
CA PHE A 59 -20.77 -2.15 12.35
C PHE A 59 -19.87 -2.13 11.12
N LEU A 60 -18.55 -2.06 11.30
CA LEU A 60 -17.58 -2.00 10.21
C LEU A 60 -17.67 -3.23 9.29
N GLN A 61 -17.92 -4.41 9.84
CA GLN A 61 -18.12 -5.63 9.07
C GLN A 61 -19.40 -5.55 8.22
N ARG A 62 -20.53 -5.15 8.80
CA ARG A 62 -21.81 -4.98 8.08
C ARG A 62 -21.73 -3.90 7.00
N ALA A 63 -21.08 -2.79 7.32
CA ALA A 63 -20.89 -1.64 6.45
C ALA A 63 -19.89 -1.89 5.30
N GLY A 64 -19.11 -2.97 5.35
CA GLY A 64 -18.18 -3.36 4.27
C GLY A 64 -16.74 -2.86 4.43
N PHE A 65 -16.32 -2.45 5.63
CA PHE A 65 -14.97 -1.97 5.94
C PHE A 65 -14.09 -3.02 6.62
N PHE A 66 -14.67 -4.09 7.17
CA PHE A 66 -13.95 -5.13 7.93
C PHE A 66 -14.32 -6.56 7.43
N PRO A 67 -14.17 -6.86 6.13
CA PRO A 67 -14.73 -8.07 5.51
C PRO A 67 -14.14 -9.38 6.04
N PHE A 68 -12.83 -9.41 6.34
CA PHE A 68 -12.13 -10.59 6.85
C PHE A 68 -11.69 -10.45 8.31
N GLY A 69 -12.19 -9.42 8.98
CA GLY A 69 -11.86 -9.15 10.36
C GLY A 69 -12.66 -10.02 11.33
N LYS A 70 -12.05 -10.35 12.47
CA LYS A 70 -12.72 -11.05 13.57
C LYS A 70 -13.35 -10.04 14.52
N ILE A 71 -14.59 -10.31 14.93
CA ILE A 71 -15.22 -9.59 16.05
C ILE A 71 -14.69 -10.22 17.34
N ASP A 72 -13.65 -9.61 17.91
CA ASP A 72 -12.92 -10.10 19.08
C ASP A 72 -12.84 -9.07 20.21
N GLY A 73 -13.47 -7.90 20.05
CA GLY A 73 -13.43 -6.83 21.04
C GLY A 73 -12.04 -6.19 21.19
N LEU A 74 -11.14 -6.36 20.21
CA LEU A 74 -9.79 -5.81 20.23
C LEU A 74 -9.56 -4.83 19.07
N CYS A 75 -9.25 -3.57 19.40
CA CYS A 75 -8.91 -2.55 18.43
C CYS A 75 -7.42 -2.65 18.04
N GLY A 76 -7.09 -3.65 17.22
CA GLY A 76 -5.76 -3.86 16.65
C GLY A 76 -5.58 -3.17 15.30
N TYR A 77 -4.46 -3.42 14.62
CA TYR A 77 -4.14 -2.76 13.34
C TYR A 77 -5.25 -2.87 12.29
N ARG A 78 -5.91 -4.03 12.18
CA ARG A 78 -7.00 -4.24 11.21
C ARG A 78 -8.26 -3.45 11.57
N THR A 79 -8.66 -3.44 12.85
CA THR A 79 -9.80 -2.63 13.33
C THR A 79 -9.52 -1.15 13.08
N THR A 80 -8.32 -0.65 13.44
CA THR A 80 -7.92 0.74 13.20
C THR A 80 -7.90 1.10 11.72
N SER A 81 -7.38 0.21 10.86
CA SER A 81 -7.40 0.41 9.39
C SER A 81 -8.83 0.54 8.87
N SER A 82 -9.74 -0.31 9.36
CA SER A 82 -11.15 -0.31 8.96
C SER A 82 -11.88 0.96 9.44
N MET A 83 -11.54 1.44 10.64
CA MET A 83 -12.04 2.73 11.16
C MET A 83 -11.58 3.90 10.28
N ARG A 84 -10.31 3.91 9.84
CA ARG A 84 -9.78 4.92 8.91
C ARG A 84 -10.45 4.86 7.55
N LEU A 85 -10.69 3.67 6.99
CA LEU A 85 -11.42 3.52 5.73
C LEU A 85 -12.85 4.06 5.84
N PHE A 86 -13.54 3.82 6.96
CA PHE A 86 -14.86 4.41 7.18
C PHE A 86 -14.81 5.94 7.24
N GLN A 87 -13.89 6.49 8.02
CA GLN A 87 -13.70 7.94 8.11
C GLN A 87 -13.38 8.55 6.73
N GLU A 88 -12.49 7.90 5.97
CA GLU A 88 -12.10 8.32 4.63
C GLU A 88 -13.24 8.21 3.61
N TYR A 89 -14.09 7.18 3.72
CA TYR A 89 -15.26 7.02 2.86
C TYR A 89 -16.28 8.12 3.09
N VAL A 90 -16.63 8.41 4.35
CA VAL A 90 -17.55 9.52 4.68
C VAL A 90 -16.99 10.85 4.18
N ARG A 91 -15.68 11.09 4.36
CA ARG A 91 -15.04 12.34 3.92
C ARG A 91 -14.99 12.48 2.39
N SER A 92 -14.57 11.45 1.68
CA SER A 92 -14.23 11.54 0.24
C SER A 92 -15.36 11.11 -0.69
N ILE A 93 -16.15 10.10 -0.30
CA ILE A 93 -17.23 9.54 -1.13
C ILE A 93 -18.57 10.21 -0.84
N GLU A 94 -18.87 10.50 0.43
CA GLU A 94 -20.06 11.28 0.79
C GLU A 94 -19.81 12.80 0.78
N GLY A 95 -18.55 13.22 0.75
CA GLY A 95 -18.18 14.64 0.80
C GLY A 95 -18.42 15.30 2.16
N ASP A 96 -18.63 14.53 3.22
CA ASP A 96 -18.96 15.05 4.55
C ASP A 96 -17.71 15.23 5.41
N ALA A 97 -17.13 16.43 5.36
CA ALA A 97 -15.95 16.79 6.14
C ALA A 97 -16.18 16.83 7.67
N SER A 98 -17.43 16.74 8.15
CA SER A 98 -17.71 16.83 9.58
C SER A 98 -17.14 15.63 10.36
N ILE A 99 -16.91 14.49 9.69
CA ILE A 99 -16.23 13.30 10.23
C ILE A 99 -14.80 13.59 10.70
N GLY A 100 -14.12 14.57 10.08
CA GLY A 100 -12.72 14.92 10.35
C GLY A 100 -11.70 14.16 9.49
N ALA A 101 -10.44 14.16 9.92
CA ALA A 101 -9.37 13.40 9.25
C ALA A 101 -9.50 11.89 9.54
N PRO A 102 -9.05 11.01 8.62
CA PRO A 102 -9.02 9.57 8.85
C PRO A 102 -7.89 9.17 9.81
N ASP A 103 -8.07 9.47 11.10
CA ASP A 103 -7.09 9.31 12.17
C ASP A 103 -7.13 7.94 12.87
N GLY A 104 -8.16 7.13 12.61
CA GLY A 104 -8.33 5.82 13.23
C GLY A 104 -8.79 5.89 14.70
N VAL A 105 -9.37 7.02 15.11
CA VAL A 105 -9.98 7.22 16.43
C VAL A 105 -11.49 7.35 16.29
N PHE A 106 -12.23 6.39 16.84
CA PHE A 106 -13.69 6.49 16.98
C PHE A 106 -14.02 7.36 18.20
N GLY A 107 -14.08 8.66 17.95
CA GLY A 107 -14.60 9.66 18.86
C GLY A 107 -16.07 10.00 18.59
N ARG A 108 -16.57 11.06 19.24
CA ARG A 108 -17.97 11.53 19.13
C ARG A 108 -18.46 11.66 17.68
N LYS A 109 -17.64 12.21 16.79
CA LYS A 109 -17.97 12.39 15.36
C LYS A 109 -18.16 11.05 14.66
N SER A 110 -17.17 10.15 14.74
CA SER A 110 -17.27 8.82 14.12
C SER A 110 -18.45 8.00 14.66
N PHE A 111 -18.74 8.09 15.97
CA PHE A 111 -19.94 7.46 16.54
C PHE A 111 -21.25 8.06 15.99
N ALA A 112 -21.31 9.37 15.78
CA ALA A 112 -22.49 10.00 15.19
C ALA A 112 -22.72 9.53 13.74
N HIS A 113 -21.66 9.47 12.90
CA HIS A 113 -21.82 8.94 11.54
C HIS A 113 -22.08 7.43 11.52
N MET A 114 -21.53 6.67 12.47
CA MET A 114 -21.86 5.25 12.64
C MET A 114 -23.35 5.09 12.93
N GLN A 115 -23.89 5.85 13.88
CA GLN A 115 -25.31 5.78 14.23
C GLN A 115 -26.19 6.16 13.03
N ARG A 116 -25.87 7.26 12.34
CA ARG A 116 -26.53 7.64 11.09
C ARG A 116 -26.52 6.51 10.06
N TRP A 117 -25.37 5.89 9.82
CA TRP A 117 -25.27 4.75 8.89
C TRP A 117 -26.11 3.56 9.32
N ILE A 118 -26.23 3.30 10.63
CA ILE A 118 -27.09 2.23 11.17
C ILE A 118 -28.57 2.57 10.92
N ASP A 119 -28.98 3.79 11.25
CA ASP A 119 -30.37 4.25 11.13
C ASP A 119 -30.82 4.26 9.66
N ASP A 120 -29.96 4.75 8.77
CA ASP A 120 -30.18 4.84 7.33
C ASP A 120 -29.87 3.53 6.58
N ARG A 121 -29.39 2.50 7.30
CA ARG A 121 -29.01 1.18 6.76
C ARG A 121 -27.98 1.25 5.62
N LEU A 122 -27.03 2.17 5.73
CA LEU A 122 -26.00 2.41 4.73
C LEU A 122 -24.91 1.33 4.74
N VAL A 123 -24.36 1.07 3.56
CA VAL A 123 -23.21 0.20 3.33
C VAL A 123 -22.32 0.82 2.27
N ALA A 124 -21.01 0.57 2.35
CA ALA A 124 -20.06 1.05 1.35
C ALA A 124 -20.34 0.40 -0.01
N GLU A 125 -20.24 1.17 -1.09
CA GLU A 125 -20.46 0.69 -2.45
C GLU A 125 -19.58 -0.52 -2.79
N TRP A 126 -18.31 -0.48 -2.37
CA TRP A 126 -17.35 -1.55 -2.65
C TRP A 126 -17.69 -2.88 -1.98
N ARG A 127 -18.65 -2.92 -1.05
CA ARG A 127 -19.20 -4.17 -0.51
C ARG A 127 -19.86 -5.01 -1.61
N GLY A 128 -20.35 -4.38 -2.67
CA GLY A 128 -20.94 -5.05 -3.81
C GLY A 128 -19.92 -5.76 -4.71
N PHE A 129 -18.65 -5.34 -4.67
CA PHE A 129 -17.59 -5.91 -5.48
C PHE A 129 -17.01 -7.18 -4.86
N SER A 130 -16.51 -8.06 -5.73
CA SER A 130 -15.72 -9.23 -5.36
C SER A 130 -14.88 -9.68 -6.55
N SER A 131 -14.00 -10.66 -6.34
CA SER A 131 -13.29 -11.34 -7.44
C SER A 131 -14.24 -11.97 -8.48
N GLN A 132 -15.46 -12.31 -8.10
CA GLN A 132 -16.49 -12.87 -8.99
C GLN A 132 -17.40 -11.81 -9.62
N ARG A 133 -17.52 -10.65 -8.99
CA ARG A 133 -18.30 -9.49 -9.49
C ARG A 133 -17.46 -8.22 -9.43
N PRO A 134 -16.35 -8.16 -10.18
CA PRO A 134 -15.51 -6.97 -10.20
C PRO A 134 -16.17 -5.82 -10.98
N ASN A 135 -15.70 -4.60 -10.74
CA ASN A 135 -16.03 -3.47 -11.61
C ASN A 135 -15.37 -3.61 -12.99
N ALA A 136 -15.74 -2.75 -13.94
CA ALA A 136 -15.24 -2.84 -15.32
C ALA A 136 -13.73 -2.57 -15.41
N GLU A 137 -13.23 -1.55 -14.71
CA GLU A 137 -11.80 -1.19 -14.73
C GLU A 137 -10.92 -2.33 -14.17
N TYR A 138 -11.37 -3.02 -13.12
CA TYR A 138 -10.66 -4.17 -12.56
C TYR A 138 -10.50 -5.27 -13.61
N ARG A 139 -11.56 -5.60 -14.36
CA ARG A 139 -11.48 -6.60 -15.44
C ARG A 139 -10.48 -6.20 -16.52
N GLN A 140 -10.45 -4.91 -16.88
CA GLN A 140 -9.49 -4.40 -17.86
C GLN A 140 -8.05 -4.61 -17.36
N TRP A 141 -7.73 -4.20 -16.13
CA TRP A 141 -6.39 -4.40 -15.59
C TRP A 141 -5.98 -5.88 -15.51
N MET A 142 -6.89 -6.77 -15.08
CA MET A 142 -6.60 -8.20 -15.06
C MET A 142 -6.36 -8.77 -16.46
N GLN A 143 -7.13 -8.31 -17.46
CA GLN A 143 -6.94 -8.71 -18.86
C GLN A 143 -5.59 -8.23 -19.41
N LEU A 144 -5.19 -6.99 -19.11
CA LEU A 144 -3.87 -6.48 -19.46
C LEU A 144 -2.76 -7.36 -18.88
N LEU A 145 -2.83 -7.71 -17.59
CA LEU A 145 -1.82 -8.57 -16.95
C LEU A 145 -1.70 -9.93 -17.66
N GLU A 146 -2.81 -10.51 -18.08
CA GLU A 146 -2.83 -11.75 -18.87
C GLU A 146 -2.14 -11.58 -20.24
N HIS A 147 -2.47 -10.51 -20.98
CA HIS A 147 -1.80 -10.19 -22.24
C HIS A 147 -0.29 -9.97 -22.07
N VAL A 148 0.13 -9.29 -21.00
CA VAL A 148 1.54 -9.07 -20.66
C VAL A 148 2.26 -10.40 -20.43
N ARG A 149 1.67 -11.32 -19.65
CA ARG A 149 2.23 -12.66 -19.44
C ARG A 149 2.35 -13.44 -20.72
N ASP A 150 1.32 -13.45 -21.56
CA ASP A 150 1.32 -14.18 -22.83
C ASP A 150 2.30 -13.60 -23.85
N HIS A 151 2.52 -12.28 -23.85
CA HIS A 151 3.58 -11.65 -24.63
C HIS A 151 4.95 -12.15 -24.17
N TYR A 152 5.28 -12.00 -22.89
CA TYR A 152 6.61 -12.34 -22.37
C TYR A 152 6.90 -13.84 -22.26
N ARG A 153 5.88 -14.71 -22.29
CA ARG A 153 6.07 -16.16 -22.50
C ARG A 153 6.55 -16.48 -23.90
N ARG A 154 6.01 -15.79 -24.92
CA ARG A 154 6.37 -16.00 -26.33
C ARG A 154 7.68 -15.32 -26.68
N GLU A 155 7.87 -14.11 -26.17
CA GLU A 155 8.99 -13.23 -26.51
C GLU A 155 9.67 -12.71 -25.23
N PRO A 156 10.34 -13.59 -24.45
CA PRO A 156 10.99 -13.16 -23.22
C PRO A 156 12.20 -12.27 -23.52
N THR A 157 12.30 -11.14 -22.82
CA THR A 157 13.49 -10.28 -22.87
C THR A 157 14.71 -10.99 -22.30
N ALA A 158 15.91 -10.51 -22.63
CA ALA A 158 17.15 -11.04 -22.06
C ALA A 158 17.14 -11.00 -20.51
N LEU A 159 16.57 -9.95 -19.91
CA LEU A 159 16.41 -9.86 -18.45
C LEU A 159 15.49 -10.97 -17.91
N LEU A 160 14.33 -11.19 -18.54
CA LEU A 160 13.38 -12.22 -18.11
C LEU A 160 13.93 -13.64 -18.28
N GLN A 161 14.74 -13.88 -19.32
CA GLN A 161 15.49 -15.14 -19.48
C GLN A 161 16.47 -15.35 -18.31
N ARG A 162 17.22 -14.32 -17.94
CA ARG A 162 18.14 -14.38 -16.80
C ARG A 162 17.43 -14.59 -15.46
N ILE A 163 16.23 -14.03 -15.29
CA ILE A 163 15.39 -14.27 -14.10
C ILE A 163 14.94 -15.73 -14.06
N ARG A 164 14.52 -16.31 -15.20
CA ARG A 164 14.20 -17.75 -15.28
C ARG A 164 15.39 -18.64 -14.90
N ASP A 165 16.59 -18.24 -15.29
CA ASP A 165 17.81 -19.00 -15.04
C ASP A 165 18.44 -18.67 -13.66
N TYR A 166 17.78 -17.82 -12.84
CA TYR A 166 18.23 -17.48 -11.49
C TYR A 166 17.81 -18.57 -10.47
N HIS A 167 18.76 -19.39 -10.04
CA HIS A 167 18.47 -20.58 -9.22
C HIS A 167 18.50 -20.37 -7.70
N ARG A 168 18.93 -19.21 -7.21
CA ARG A 168 18.93 -18.92 -5.76
C ARG A 168 17.52 -18.50 -5.31
N PRO A 169 17.13 -18.74 -4.04
CA PRO A 169 15.85 -18.28 -3.52
C PRO A 169 15.66 -16.78 -3.71
N THR A 170 14.51 -16.39 -4.26
CA THR A 170 14.07 -15.00 -4.46
C THR A 170 12.54 -14.94 -4.49
N ASP A 171 11.99 -13.78 -4.13
CA ASP A 171 10.59 -13.43 -4.25
C ASP A 171 10.24 -12.90 -5.66
N THR A 172 11.21 -12.79 -6.58
CA THR A 172 10.96 -12.44 -7.99
C THR A 172 10.62 -13.67 -8.80
N LEU A 173 9.57 -13.58 -9.61
CA LEU A 173 9.02 -14.73 -10.32
C LEU A 173 9.43 -14.73 -11.79
N PRO A 174 9.82 -15.90 -12.34
CA PRO A 174 9.88 -16.07 -13.78
C PRO A 174 8.47 -16.00 -14.38
N VAL A 175 8.37 -15.62 -15.65
CA VAL A 175 7.10 -15.38 -16.37
C VAL A 175 6.11 -16.55 -16.23
N ASP A 176 6.61 -17.79 -16.32
CA ASP A 176 5.76 -18.98 -16.22
C ASP A 176 5.08 -19.17 -14.86
N ARG A 177 5.60 -18.50 -13.82
CA ARG A 177 5.05 -18.50 -12.47
C ARG A 177 4.26 -17.24 -12.14
N TRP A 178 4.06 -16.31 -13.09
CA TRP A 178 3.20 -15.15 -12.86
C TRP A 178 1.75 -15.59 -12.64
N ASP A 179 1.20 -15.20 -11.49
CA ASP A 179 -0.13 -15.58 -11.01
C ASP A 179 -1.02 -14.34 -10.87
N PHE A 180 -2.15 -14.35 -11.57
CA PHE A 180 -3.16 -13.30 -11.54
C PHE A 180 -4.50 -13.83 -11.02
N ASP A 181 -4.48 -14.70 -10.02
CA ASP A 181 -5.71 -15.10 -9.33
C ASP A 181 -6.45 -13.87 -8.79
N PRO A 182 -7.69 -13.59 -9.23
CA PRO A 182 -8.45 -12.39 -8.82
C PRO A 182 -8.86 -12.42 -7.33
N ARG A 183 -8.67 -13.54 -6.63
CA ARG A 183 -8.86 -13.65 -5.18
C ARG A 183 -7.68 -13.06 -4.40
N ARG A 184 -6.54 -12.86 -5.05
CA ARG A 184 -5.34 -12.25 -4.46
C ARG A 184 -5.36 -10.74 -4.65
N ILE A 185 -4.60 -10.04 -3.81
CA ILE A 185 -4.39 -8.59 -3.95
C ILE A 185 -3.25 -8.40 -4.93
N HIS A 186 -3.47 -7.56 -5.95
CA HIS A 186 -2.44 -7.18 -6.91
C HIS A 186 -2.14 -5.70 -6.79
N LEU A 187 -0.86 -5.36 -6.69
CA LEU A 187 -0.37 -3.99 -6.83
C LEU A 187 0.46 -3.92 -8.10
N ILE A 188 0.13 -3.00 -8.99
CA ILE A 188 0.84 -2.81 -10.25
C ILE A 188 1.58 -1.47 -10.14
N GLY A 189 2.89 -1.44 -10.38
CA GLY A 189 3.60 -0.20 -10.66
C GLY A 189 3.86 -0.09 -12.14
N VAL A 190 3.58 1.07 -12.72
CA VAL A 190 3.89 1.40 -14.11
C VAL A 190 5.04 2.39 -14.08
N ARG A 191 6.23 1.91 -14.44
CA ARG A 191 7.42 2.72 -14.58
C ARG A 191 7.37 3.50 -15.89
N ARG A 192 7.64 4.80 -15.81
CA ARG A 192 7.60 5.73 -16.93
C ARG A 192 8.98 6.30 -17.20
N ASP A 193 9.27 6.57 -18.46
CA ASP A 193 10.48 7.27 -18.89
C ASP A 193 11.80 6.69 -18.31
N GLU A 194 11.93 5.38 -18.07
CA GLU A 194 13.04 4.80 -17.28
C GLU A 194 14.44 5.07 -17.83
N ALA A 195 14.57 5.25 -19.15
CA ALA A 195 15.83 5.53 -19.83
C ALA A 195 16.22 7.02 -19.81
N LYS A 196 15.40 7.89 -19.20
CA LYS A 196 15.66 9.33 -19.16
C LYS A 196 16.67 9.66 -18.05
N PRO A 197 17.84 10.24 -18.39
CA PRO A 197 18.86 10.57 -17.40
C PRO A 197 18.44 11.76 -16.52
N GLY A 198 18.95 11.80 -15.29
CA GLY A 198 18.77 12.91 -14.35
C GLY A 198 17.81 12.61 -13.19
N GLN A 199 17.33 13.67 -12.52
CA GLN A 199 16.51 13.50 -11.32
C GLN A 199 15.15 12.89 -11.66
N ARG A 200 14.88 11.70 -11.09
CA ARG A 200 13.61 10.98 -11.18
C ARG A 200 12.51 11.71 -10.41
N GLN A 201 11.38 11.89 -11.05
CA GLN A 201 10.22 12.58 -10.47
C GLN A 201 9.24 11.56 -9.86
N ASN A 202 8.25 12.06 -9.11
CA ASN A 202 7.13 11.26 -8.67
C ASN A 202 6.07 11.21 -9.78
N ASP A 203 6.43 10.61 -10.91
CA ASP A 203 5.60 10.54 -12.11
C ASP A 203 5.27 9.12 -12.55
N ASP A 204 5.48 8.12 -11.70
CA ASP A 204 4.99 6.76 -11.90
C ASP A 204 3.60 6.56 -11.29
N VAL A 205 2.91 5.53 -11.77
CA VAL A 205 1.56 5.18 -11.34
C VAL A 205 1.58 3.84 -10.63
N PHE A 206 0.86 3.76 -9.51
CA PHE A 206 0.57 2.52 -8.81
C PHE A 206 -0.93 2.22 -8.88
N VAL A 207 -1.30 0.98 -9.18
CA VAL A 207 -2.69 0.53 -9.31
C VAL A 207 -2.92 -0.65 -8.40
N LEU A 208 -3.78 -0.47 -7.41
CA LEU A 208 -4.20 -1.52 -6.48
C LEU A 208 -5.48 -2.16 -6.99
N LEU A 209 -5.42 -3.46 -7.30
CA LEU A 209 -6.56 -4.30 -7.61
C LEU A 209 -6.93 -5.10 -6.35
N ILE A 210 -8.08 -4.80 -5.76
CA ILE A 210 -8.48 -5.38 -4.47
C ILE A 210 -9.99 -5.57 -4.38
N ASN A 211 -10.42 -6.78 -4.04
CA ASN A 211 -11.83 -7.15 -3.92
C ASN A 211 -12.70 -6.73 -5.13
N GLY A 212 -12.17 -6.83 -6.35
CA GLY A 212 -12.88 -6.42 -7.56
C GLY A 212 -12.99 -4.90 -7.78
N ALA A 213 -12.27 -4.09 -7.00
CA ALA A 213 -12.18 -2.63 -7.14
C ALA A 213 -10.76 -2.20 -7.54
N VAL A 214 -10.65 -0.98 -8.08
CA VAL A 214 -9.38 -0.37 -8.51
C VAL A 214 -9.14 0.92 -7.76
N PHE A 215 -7.94 1.10 -7.23
CA PHE A 215 -7.48 2.37 -6.67
C PHE A 215 -6.16 2.73 -7.33
N LYS A 216 -5.96 4.01 -7.65
CA LYS A 216 -4.72 4.48 -8.28
C LYS A 216 -4.01 5.47 -7.37
N PHE A 217 -2.69 5.35 -7.28
CA PHE A 217 -1.81 6.19 -6.49
C PHE A 217 -0.67 6.67 -7.37
N TYR A 218 -0.06 7.80 -7.03
CA TYR A 218 1.11 8.29 -7.75
C TYR A 218 2.34 8.25 -6.85
N GLY A 219 3.50 8.14 -7.49
CA GLY A 219 4.74 7.88 -6.78
C GLY A 219 5.90 7.72 -7.73
N THR A 220 6.87 6.93 -7.32
CA THR A 220 8.02 6.58 -8.14
C THR A 220 8.44 5.14 -7.84
N THR A 221 8.72 4.41 -8.90
CA THR A 221 9.28 3.06 -8.93
C THR A 221 10.80 3.09 -9.10
N ASP A 222 11.36 4.29 -9.25
CA ASP A 222 12.77 4.51 -9.50
C ASP A 222 13.53 4.76 -8.21
N PRO A 223 14.80 4.33 -8.15
CA PRO A 223 15.67 4.79 -7.10
C PRO A 223 15.83 6.31 -7.14
N GLY A 224 15.75 6.92 -5.97
CA GLY A 224 16.36 8.21 -5.70
C GLY A 224 17.86 8.09 -5.50
N LYS A 225 18.45 9.12 -4.86
CA LYS A 225 19.91 9.22 -4.64
C LYS A 225 20.45 7.96 -3.94
N SER A 226 21.47 7.32 -4.52
CA SER A 226 22.19 6.18 -3.94
C SER A 226 23.64 6.56 -3.60
N SER A 227 24.11 6.10 -2.44
CA SER A 227 25.53 6.16 -2.05
C SER A 227 26.30 4.87 -2.35
N HIS A 228 25.63 3.85 -2.88
CA HIS A 228 26.22 2.52 -3.09
C HIS A 228 27.23 2.53 -4.25
N ARG A 229 28.42 1.98 -4.02
CA ARG A 229 29.52 1.99 -5.01
C ARG A 229 29.19 1.32 -6.35
N ALA A 230 28.28 0.36 -6.33
CA ALA A 230 27.89 -0.37 -7.54
C ALA A 230 26.76 0.33 -8.32
N GLY A 231 26.18 1.41 -7.80
CA GLY A 231 25.03 2.05 -8.43
C GLY A 231 23.74 2.03 -7.61
N ALA A 232 22.77 2.80 -8.08
CA ALA A 232 21.41 2.76 -7.56
C ALA A 232 20.73 1.43 -7.93
N PRO A 233 20.00 0.79 -7.00
CA PRO A 233 19.31 -0.46 -7.31
C PRO A 233 17.96 -0.20 -8.00
N PHE A 234 17.79 -0.75 -9.18
CA PHE A 234 16.51 -0.79 -9.89
C PHE A 234 15.87 -2.16 -9.71
N LEU A 235 14.64 -2.18 -9.17
CA LEU A 235 13.81 -3.39 -9.22
C LEU A 235 13.59 -3.81 -10.68
N VAL A 236 13.81 -5.09 -10.96
CA VAL A 236 13.63 -5.65 -12.31
C VAL A 236 12.16 -5.70 -12.68
N HIS A 237 11.86 -5.55 -13.97
CA HIS A 237 10.51 -5.74 -14.52
C HIS A 237 9.97 -7.16 -14.25
N GLY A 238 8.67 -7.29 -13.97
CA GLY A 238 7.98 -8.56 -13.74
C GLY A 238 7.21 -8.63 -12.41
N GLN A 239 6.81 -9.85 -12.02
CA GLN A 239 6.04 -10.09 -10.80
C GLN A 239 6.93 -10.47 -9.61
N HIS A 240 6.59 -9.95 -8.43
CA HIS A 240 7.29 -10.16 -7.17
C HIS A 240 6.31 -10.42 -6.02
N HIS A 241 6.68 -11.29 -5.09
CA HIS A 241 5.90 -11.50 -3.87
C HIS A 241 6.28 -10.50 -2.78
N TYR A 242 5.28 -9.75 -2.34
CA TYR A 242 5.40 -8.82 -1.22
C TYR A 242 4.49 -9.25 -0.07
N ARG A 243 4.86 -8.81 1.13
CA ARG A 243 4.01 -8.90 2.31
C ARG A 243 4.03 -7.60 3.08
N PHE A 244 3.08 -7.49 3.97
CA PHE A 244 3.10 -6.48 4.99
C PHE A 244 4.28 -6.67 5.94
N GLY A 245 4.93 -5.57 6.27
CA GLY A 245 6.06 -5.51 7.17
C GLY A 245 6.31 -4.10 7.65
N TRP A 246 7.54 -3.84 8.08
CA TRP A 246 7.90 -2.59 8.75
C TRP A 246 9.13 -1.95 8.12
N HIS A 247 9.03 -0.67 7.77
CA HIS A 247 10.12 0.14 7.25
C HIS A 247 10.85 0.90 8.37
N LYS A 248 12.08 1.39 8.10
CA LYS A 248 12.96 2.09 9.06
C LYS A 248 13.22 1.36 10.38
N GLN A 249 13.33 0.03 10.37
CA GLN A 249 13.67 -0.73 11.60
C GLN A 249 15.04 -0.37 12.21
N SER A 250 15.94 0.25 11.46
CA SER A 250 17.18 0.80 12.01
C SER A 250 16.99 2.06 12.86
N ASP A 251 15.84 2.74 12.75
CA ASP A 251 15.46 3.91 13.53
C ASP A 251 14.08 3.65 14.16
N GLN A 252 14.08 3.10 15.38
CA GLN A 252 12.88 2.69 16.12
C GLN A 252 11.85 3.81 16.28
N ASN A 253 12.29 5.07 16.25
CA ASN A 253 11.40 6.21 16.34
C ASN A 253 10.62 6.44 15.04
N LYS A 254 11.14 5.99 13.89
CA LYS A 254 10.54 6.21 12.57
C LYS A 254 9.95 4.94 11.96
N VAL A 255 9.76 3.88 12.73
CA VAL A 255 9.19 2.63 12.21
C VAL A 255 7.75 2.85 11.78
N TYR A 256 7.38 2.36 10.60
CA TYR A 256 5.99 2.38 10.11
C TYR A 256 5.73 1.24 9.12
N GLN A 257 4.46 0.98 8.85
CA GLN A 257 4.01 -0.12 7.99
C GLN A 257 4.39 0.09 6.52
N ALA A 258 4.94 -0.95 5.90
CA ALA A 258 5.33 -0.96 4.50
C ALA A 258 5.17 -2.33 3.88
N LEU A 259 5.22 -2.39 2.55
CA LEU A 259 5.31 -3.65 1.83
C LEU A 259 6.78 -4.01 1.68
N LYS A 260 7.15 -5.23 2.07
CA LYS A 260 8.51 -5.77 1.96
C LYS A 260 8.50 -7.01 1.08
N PRO A 261 9.65 -7.39 0.48
CA PRO A 261 9.80 -8.70 -0.12
C PRO A 261 9.35 -9.80 0.87
N ARG A 262 8.61 -10.78 0.38
CA ARG A 262 7.95 -11.78 1.23
C ARG A 262 8.94 -12.57 2.09
N SER A 263 10.08 -12.95 1.52
CA SER A 263 11.04 -13.86 2.14
C SER A 263 12.50 -13.50 1.81
N SER A 264 13.06 -14.07 0.75
CA SER A 264 14.49 -14.03 0.42
C SER A 264 14.94 -12.73 -0.27
N GLY A 265 14.01 -11.85 -0.63
CA GLY A 265 14.32 -10.60 -1.34
C GLY A 265 13.93 -10.65 -2.81
N VAL A 266 13.95 -9.50 -3.46
CA VAL A 266 13.64 -9.33 -4.87
C VAL A 266 14.91 -9.11 -5.69
N LEU A 267 14.84 -9.38 -6.99
CA LEU A 267 15.95 -9.18 -7.90
C LEU A 267 16.04 -7.73 -8.34
N ILE A 268 17.26 -7.21 -8.39
CA ILE A 268 17.57 -5.88 -8.89
C ILE A 268 18.65 -5.96 -9.96
N VAL A 269 18.77 -4.90 -10.75
CA VAL A 269 19.99 -4.53 -11.47
C VAL A 269 20.51 -3.21 -10.90
N ARG A 270 21.78 -2.90 -11.17
CA ARG A 270 22.42 -1.67 -10.70
C ARG A 270 22.66 -0.74 -11.87
N ASP A 271 22.29 0.52 -11.68
CA ASP A 271 22.70 1.65 -12.52
C ASP A 271 24.20 1.92 -12.28
N SER A 272 25.02 1.30 -13.13
CA SER A 272 26.45 1.14 -12.89
C SER A 272 27.28 2.36 -13.27
N ASP A 273 26.81 3.13 -14.25
CA ASP A 273 27.41 4.41 -14.68
C ASP A 273 26.85 5.61 -13.92
N ARG A 274 25.80 5.41 -13.10
CA ARG A 274 25.26 6.34 -12.11
C ARG A 274 24.61 7.57 -12.74
N ASP A 275 23.96 7.38 -13.88
CA ASP A 275 23.23 8.43 -14.59
C ASP A 275 21.75 8.54 -14.17
N PHE A 276 21.30 7.65 -13.27
CA PHE A 276 19.93 7.49 -12.80
C PHE A 276 18.93 7.13 -13.91
N ALA A 277 19.39 6.48 -14.98
CA ALA A 277 18.57 5.86 -15.99
C ALA A 277 18.74 4.34 -15.95
N LEU A 278 17.69 3.61 -16.34
CA LEU A 278 17.78 2.18 -16.54
C LEU A 278 18.07 1.91 -18.03
N THR A 279 19.34 1.77 -18.37
CA THR A 279 19.76 1.56 -19.76
C THR A 279 19.87 0.08 -20.12
N GLN A 280 20.02 -0.24 -21.41
CA GLN A 280 20.31 -1.61 -21.85
C GLN A 280 21.62 -2.16 -21.25
N SER A 281 22.59 -1.29 -20.95
CA SER A 281 23.83 -1.69 -20.29
C SER A 281 23.57 -2.17 -18.87
N ASP A 282 22.75 -1.45 -18.10
CA ASP A 282 22.39 -1.82 -16.73
C ASP A 282 21.56 -3.10 -16.69
N LEU A 283 20.63 -3.25 -17.66
CA LEU A 283 19.84 -4.46 -17.83
C LEU A 283 20.69 -5.70 -18.17
N ALA A 284 21.87 -5.51 -18.78
CA ALA A 284 22.85 -6.57 -19.02
C ALA A 284 23.74 -6.85 -17.79
N GLY A 285 23.81 -5.92 -16.84
CA GLY A 285 24.55 -6.04 -15.58
C GLY A 285 24.02 -7.15 -14.66
N SER A 286 24.78 -7.52 -13.63
CA SER A 286 24.47 -8.65 -12.74
C SER A 286 23.13 -8.52 -12.00
N LEU A 287 22.37 -9.62 -11.94
CA LEU A 287 21.19 -9.73 -11.07
C LEU A 287 21.64 -9.91 -9.62
N GLU A 288 21.21 -9.00 -8.75
CA GLU A 288 21.44 -9.11 -7.30
C GLU A 288 20.12 -9.41 -6.59
N ASN A 289 20.14 -10.32 -5.61
CA ASN A 289 19.00 -10.52 -4.73
C ASN A 289 19.09 -9.57 -3.53
N ASN A 290 18.02 -8.83 -3.26
CA ASN A 290 18.00 -7.75 -2.28
C ASN A 290 16.69 -7.75 -1.45
N ASN A 291 16.84 -7.82 -0.13
CA ASN A 291 15.71 -7.89 0.81
C ASN A 291 15.27 -6.53 1.37
N SER A 292 15.89 -5.43 0.94
CA SER A 292 15.60 -4.08 1.46
C SER A 292 14.75 -3.22 0.52
N ILE A 293 14.44 -3.70 -0.69
CA ILE A 293 13.63 -3.01 -1.70
C ILE A 293 12.15 -3.07 -1.31
N ASN A 294 11.70 -2.06 -0.57
CA ASN A 294 10.34 -1.98 -0.05
C ASN A 294 9.41 -1.19 -1.01
N ILE A 295 8.11 -1.16 -0.71
CA ILE A 295 7.18 -0.15 -1.22
C ILE A 295 6.67 0.60 0.01
N HIS A 296 6.95 1.90 0.09
CA HIS A 296 6.71 2.67 1.30
C HIS A 296 6.28 4.13 1.04
N TRP A 297 5.97 4.83 2.12
CA TRP A 297 5.54 6.22 2.09
C TRP A 297 6.67 7.19 1.74
N GLY A 298 6.38 8.14 0.84
CA GLY A 298 7.32 9.17 0.37
C GLY A 298 7.19 10.55 0.99
N GLY A 299 6.42 10.71 2.06
CA GLY A 299 5.93 12.03 2.44
C GLY A 299 4.77 12.46 1.54
N ARG A 300 4.57 13.77 1.43
CA ARG A 300 3.52 14.38 0.59
C ARG A 300 3.86 14.37 -0.90
N GLY A 301 5.00 13.81 -1.32
CA GLY A 301 5.41 13.76 -2.73
C GLY A 301 6.20 14.98 -3.20
N VAL A 302 6.80 15.74 -2.29
CA VAL A 302 7.67 16.90 -2.59
C VAL A 302 9.13 16.51 -2.88
N SER A 303 9.50 15.25 -2.67
CA SER A 303 10.88 14.76 -2.85
C SER A 303 10.94 13.23 -2.93
N ASN A 304 11.92 12.68 -3.64
CA ASN A 304 12.24 11.24 -3.66
C ASN A 304 13.57 10.97 -2.92
N TRP A 305 13.53 10.23 -1.79
CA TRP A 305 14.70 9.94 -0.95
C TRP A 305 14.88 8.45 -0.67
N SER A 306 14.63 7.59 -1.67
CA SER A 306 14.82 6.15 -1.49
C SER A 306 16.01 5.63 -2.28
N GLU A 307 16.92 4.88 -1.65
CA GLU A 307 17.98 4.13 -2.33
C GLU A 307 17.40 2.87 -3.01
N GLY A 308 16.41 3.06 -3.91
CA GLY A 308 15.76 2.03 -4.73
C GLY A 308 14.53 1.34 -4.16
N CYS A 309 14.00 1.75 -3.00
CA CYS A 309 12.62 1.36 -2.69
C CYS A 309 11.66 2.16 -3.57
N GLN A 310 10.48 1.61 -3.74
CA GLN A 310 9.39 2.27 -4.43
C GLN A 310 8.58 3.10 -3.45
N VAL A 311 8.10 4.24 -3.91
CA VAL A 311 7.59 5.27 -3.04
C VAL A 311 6.23 5.73 -3.53
N ILE A 312 5.24 5.73 -2.63
CA ILE A 312 3.90 6.24 -2.90
C ILE A 312 3.69 7.54 -2.12
N CYS A 313 3.18 8.54 -2.83
CA CYS A 313 2.97 9.87 -2.27
C CYS A 313 1.68 9.94 -1.45
N GLY A 314 1.71 10.72 -0.37
CA GLY A 314 0.55 10.89 0.50
C GLY A 314 -0.48 11.92 0.05
N ARG A 315 -0.20 12.76 -0.97
CA ARG A 315 -1.01 13.93 -1.32
C ARG A 315 -2.41 13.60 -1.81
N GLY A 316 -2.59 12.47 -2.50
CA GLY A 316 -3.88 12.12 -3.08
C GLY A 316 -3.84 10.81 -3.83
N TYR A 317 -5.02 10.33 -4.18
CA TYR A 317 -5.26 9.09 -4.90
C TYR A 317 -6.51 9.22 -5.78
N ILE A 318 -6.76 8.24 -6.63
CA ILE A 318 -8.02 8.11 -7.39
C ILE A 318 -8.75 6.89 -6.83
N ASN A 319 -9.98 7.11 -6.40
CA ASN A 319 -10.80 6.10 -5.74
C ASN A 319 -11.41 5.09 -6.75
N HIS A 320 -12.18 4.14 -6.23
CA HIS A 320 -12.89 3.12 -7.01
C HIS A 320 -13.98 3.64 -7.96
N ARG A 321 -14.38 4.91 -7.83
CA ARG A 321 -15.28 5.62 -8.74
C ARG A 321 -14.53 6.39 -9.83
N ASN A 322 -13.21 6.25 -9.90
CA ASN A 322 -12.33 7.04 -10.77
C ASN A 322 -12.36 8.55 -10.46
N GLU A 323 -12.63 8.92 -9.20
CA GLU A 323 -12.62 10.31 -8.73
C GLU A 323 -11.31 10.61 -7.99
N ALA A 324 -10.76 11.80 -8.23
CA ALA A 324 -9.56 12.26 -7.55
C ALA A 324 -9.87 12.70 -6.12
N VAL A 325 -9.10 12.20 -5.15
CA VAL A 325 -9.26 12.49 -3.73
C VAL A 325 -8.02 13.22 -3.21
N ASP A 326 -8.22 14.47 -2.78
CA ASP A 326 -7.18 15.28 -2.14
C ASP A 326 -7.05 14.93 -0.65
N CYS A 327 -5.81 14.66 -0.24
CA CYS A 327 -5.40 14.38 1.14
C CYS A 327 -4.46 15.48 1.69
N SER A 328 -4.15 16.54 0.92
CA SER A 328 -3.11 17.53 1.21
C SER A 328 -3.23 18.18 2.59
N GLN A 329 -4.46 18.40 3.08
CA GLN A 329 -4.73 19.01 4.39
C GLN A 329 -4.28 18.16 5.59
N PHE A 330 -4.18 16.84 5.42
CA PHE A 330 -3.79 15.91 6.48
C PHE A 330 -2.65 14.98 6.07
N ALA A 331 -2.06 15.15 4.89
CA ALA A 331 -0.89 14.40 4.45
C ALA A 331 0.38 15.01 5.05
N ALA A 332 1.00 14.30 5.98
CA ALA A 332 2.28 14.68 6.55
C ALA A 332 3.34 14.87 5.45
N THR A 333 4.14 15.92 5.57
CA THR A 333 5.25 16.16 4.64
C THR A 333 6.51 15.42 5.10
N THR A 334 6.72 15.34 6.41
CA THR A 334 7.89 14.70 7.01
C THR A 334 7.48 13.81 8.19
N TYR A 335 8.43 13.02 8.67
CA TYR A 335 8.28 12.24 9.90
C TYR A 335 7.88 13.10 11.10
N ALA A 336 8.41 14.32 11.22
CA ALA A 336 8.17 15.18 12.38
C ALA A 336 6.71 15.62 12.52
N THR A 337 6.00 15.75 11.38
CA THR A 337 4.58 16.10 11.36
C THR A 337 3.66 14.90 11.49
N LEU A 338 4.15 13.68 11.29
CA LEU A 338 3.31 12.49 11.26
C LEU A 338 2.62 12.26 12.62
N GLY A 339 1.30 12.10 12.60
CA GLY A 339 0.42 11.94 13.75
C GLY A 339 0.22 13.20 14.61
N THR A 340 0.92 14.30 14.36
CA THR A 340 0.74 15.57 15.10
C THR A 340 -0.44 16.36 14.52
N LYS A 341 -0.92 17.37 15.27
CA LYS A 341 -1.93 18.30 14.74
C LYS A 341 -1.25 19.47 14.07
N VAL A 342 -1.62 19.73 12.82
CA VAL A 342 -1.26 20.93 12.04
C VAL A 342 -2.56 21.55 11.57
N ASP A 343 -2.75 22.84 11.85
CA ASP A 343 -3.98 23.59 11.53
C ASP A 343 -5.27 22.88 11.98
N GLY A 344 -5.22 22.28 13.18
CA GLY A 344 -6.35 21.57 13.79
C GLY A 344 -6.56 20.13 13.30
N MET A 345 -5.87 19.69 12.24
CA MET A 345 -5.99 18.35 11.66
C MET A 345 -4.82 17.44 12.03
N VAL A 346 -5.13 16.20 12.45
CA VAL A 346 -4.12 15.17 12.69
C VAL A 346 -3.55 14.73 11.34
N GLN A 347 -2.23 14.82 11.22
CA GLN A 347 -1.53 14.44 10.00
C GLN A 347 -1.31 12.92 9.95
N SER A 348 -1.57 12.30 8.80
CA SER A 348 -1.32 10.89 8.50
C SER A 348 -0.40 10.75 7.30
N LYS A 349 -0.22 9.53 6.78
CA LYS A 349 0.49 9.30 5.51
C LYS A 349 -0.39 9.57 4.29
N GLY A 350 -1.60 10.11 4.49
CA GLY A 350 -2.54 10.49 3.44
C GLY A 350 -2.95 9.30 2.58
N ALA A 351 -2.84 9.44 1.26
CA ALA A 351 -3.14 8.39 0.28
C ALA A 351 -2.40 7.06 0.55
N TYR A 352 -1.18 7.11 1.07
CA TYR A 352 -0.46 5.88 1.43
C TYR A 352 -1.13 5.13 2.59
N SER A 353 -1.75 5.84 3.56
CA SER A 353 -2.54 5.20 4.60
C SER A 353 -3.73 4.46 4.00
N VAL A 354 -4.41 5.02 2.98
CA VAL A 354 -5.52 4.35 2.29
C VAL A 354 -5.06 3.04 1.65
N LEU A 355 -3.92 3.02 0.96
CA LEU A 355 -3.37 1.78 0.39
C LEU A 355 -3.11 0.72 1.46
N VAL A 356 -2.41 1.10 2.54
CA VAL A 356 -2.09 0.19 3.64
C VAL A 356 -3.34 -0.30 4.34
N ASP A 357 -4.34 0.57 4.52
CA ASP A 357 -5.58 0.25 5.20
C ASP A 357 -6.45 -0.70 4.37
N LEU A 358 -6.55 -0.47 3.05
CA LEU A 358 -7.22 -1.37 2.12
C LEU A 358 -6.57 -2.75 2.15
N VAL A 359 -5.24 -2.82 2.00
CA VAL A 359 -4.52 -4.11 2.07
C VAL A 359 -4.75 -4.78 3.41
N THR A 360 -4.66 -4.06 4.54
CA THR A 360 -4.83 -4.63 5.88
C THR A 360 -6.25 -5.13 6.13
N ALA A 361 -7.27 -4.39 5.71
CA ALA A 361 -8.66 -4.73 5.93
C ALA A 361 -9.13 -5.90 5.03
N PHE A 362 -8.66 -5.93 3.79
CA PHE A 362 -9.08 -6.88 2.76
C PHE A 362 -8.11 -8.06 2.55
N SER A 363 -6.94 -8.09 3.19
CA SER A 363 -6.09 -9.29 3.14
C SER A 363 -6.66 -10.41 4.01
N GLY A 364 -6.41 -11.65 3.62
CA GLY A 364 -6.56 -12.80 4.51
C GLY A 364 -5.52 -12.81 5.65
N SER A 365 -5.26 -13.99 6.21
CA SER A 365 -4.25 -14.18 7.26
C SER A 365 -2.82 -13.91 6.81
N GLU A 366 -2.52 -14.02 5.51
CA GLU A 366 -1.14 -13.92 5.00
C GLU A 366 -0.62 -12.48 4.89
N TYR A 367 -1.48 -11.45 4.91
CA TYR A 367 -1.11 -10.05 4.68
C TYR A 367 -0.14 -9.86 3.48
N ALA A 368 -0.35 -10.65 2.42
CA ALA A 368 0.51 -10.73 1.26
C ALA A 368 -0.18 -10.15 0.02
N LEU A 369 0.63 -9.70 -0.94
CA LEU A 369 0.16 -9.26 -2.25
C LEU A 369 1.19 -9.59 -3.34
N ASP A 370 0.70 -9.64 -4.56
CA ASP A 370 1.55 -9.77 -5.74
C ASP A 370 1.81 -8.40 -6.33
N TYR A 371 3.08 -8.06 -6.47
CA TYR A 371 3.52 -6.80 -7.02
C TYR A 371 4.00 -7.01 -8.45
N MET A 372 3.32 -6.42 -9.43
CA MET A 372 3.74 -6.42 -10.84
C MET A 372 4.38 -5.08 -11.18
N LEU A 373 5.63 -5.08 -11.60
CA LEU A 373 6.27 -3.90 -12.18
C LEU A 373 6.23 -4.00 -13.70
N LEU A 374 5.52 -3.07 -14.33
CA LEU A 374 5.40 -2.91 -15.78
C LEU A 374 6.24 -1.74 -16.28
N TYR A 375 6.66 -1.81 -17.53
CA TYR A 375 7.04 -0.63 -18.30
C TYR A 375 5.79 0.04 -18.87
N GLU A 376 5.82 1.36 -19.06
CA GLU A 376 4.68 2.09 -19.67
C GLU A 376 4.31 1.53 -21.05
N ALA A 377 5.31 1.03 -21.82
CA ALA A 377 5.09 0.40 -23.11
C ALA A 377 4.23 -0.89 -23.04
N ASP A 378 4.21 -1.59 -21.91
CA ASP A 378 3.41 -2.81 -21.74
C ASP A 378 1.91 -2.53 -21.78
N LEU A 379 1.50 -1.30 -21.47
CA LEU A 379 0.10 -0.88 -21.55
C LEU A 379 -0.47 -1.01 -22.98
N ARG A 380 0.40 -1.01 -24.00
CA ARG A 380 0.03 -1.19 -25.42
C ARG A 380 -0.37 -2.61 -25.79
N LEU A 381 -0.01 -3.59 -24.96
CA LEU A 381 -0.34 -4.99 -25.19
C LEU A 381 -1.84 -5.24 -25.04
N ASP A 382 -2.57 -4.33 -24.39
CA ASP A 382 -4.03 -4.33 -24.37
C ASP A 382 -4.60 -3.09 -25.10
N PRO A 383 -5.40 -3.28 -26.17
CA PRO A 383 -5.97 -2.16 -26.93
C PRO A 383 -6.95 -1.30 -26.12
N GLY A 384 -7.40 -1.76 -24.94
CA GLY A 384 -8.30 -1.03 -24.04
C GLY A 384 -7.62 0.03 -23.17
N PHE A 385 -6.29 0.00 -23.01
CA PHE A 385 -5.55 0.96 -22.17
C PHE A 385 -5.01 2.15 -22.96
N GLY A 386 -4.41 1.90 -24.12
CA GLY A 386 -3.75 2.90 -24.94
C GLY A 386 -2.46 3.46 -24.32
N ASP A 387 -1.65 4.11 -25.15
CA ASP A 387 -0.32 4.63 -24.83
C ASP A 387 -0.30 5.70 -23.73
N ASP A 388 -1.43 6.35 -23.48
CA ASP A 388 -1.52 7.55 -22.66
C ASP A 388 -2.13 7.32 -21.28
N MET A 389 -2.50 6.08 -20.91
CA MET A 389 -3.22 5.82 -19.66
C MET A 389 -2.46 6.36 -18.45
N ALA A 390 -1.18 6.04 -18.31
CA ALA A 390 -0.40 6.46 -17.15
C ALA A 390 -0.19 7.99 -17.15
N ALA A 391 0.00 8.60 -18.33
CA ALA A 391 0.01 10.05 -18.50
C ALA A 391 -1.32 10.71 -18.09
N ARG A 392 -2.48 10.11 -18.44
CA ARG A 392 -3.82 10.58 -18.04
C ARG A 392 -4.04 10.49 -16.54
N ILE A 393 -3.66 9.37 -15.92
CA ILE A 393 -3.71 9.22 -14.46
C ILE A 393 -2.86 10.30 -13.78
N ASN A 394 -1.63 10.50 -14.24
CA ASN A 394 -0.75 11.56 -13.72
C ASN A 394 -1.29 12.97 -13.94
N ALA A 395 -1.96 13.23 -15.06
CA ALA A 395 -2.57 14.53 -15.33
C ALA A 395 -3.71 14.87 -14.34
N VAL A 396 -4.46 13.86 -13.90
CA VAL A 396 -5.46 14.02 -12.82
C VAL A 396 -4.77 14.27 -11.49
N MET A 397 -3.78 13.45 -11.14
CA MET A 397 -3.08 13.55 -9.84
C MET A 397 -2.30 14.85 -9.66
N ARG A 398 -1.74 15.42 -10.73
CA ARG A 398 -1.02 16.71 -10.69
C ARG A 398 -1.94 17.90 -10.37
N LYS A 399 -3.26 17.74 -10.47
CA LYS A 399 -4.25 18.78 -10.12
C LYS A 399 -4.60 18.77 -8.63
N LEU A 400 -4.33 17.67 -7.93
CA LEU A 400 -4.36 17.58 -6.46
C LEU A 400 -3.11 18.26 -5.90
#